data_AF-A0A497NBG3-F1
#
_entry.id   AF-A0A497NBG3-F1
#
_cell.length_a   1.000
_cell.length_b   1.000
_cell.length_c   1.000
_cell.angle_alpha   90.00
_cell.angle_beta   90.00
_cell.angle_gamma   90.00
#
_symmetry.space_group_name_H-M   'P 1'
#
loop_
_entity.id
_entity.type
_entity.pdbx_description
1 polymer ?
#
loop_
_entity_poly.entity_id
_entity_poly.type
_entity_poly.pdbx_seq_one_letter_code
_entity_poly.pdbx_strand_id
1 'polypeptide(L)'
;HIGKRKRRRWHIDHLLSEDDVKVVGVIATETDERLECKINQALKVRMEAVIPIPGFGSSDCRARCESHLLYLEWPSGDEDLLLRKVAGVHIDEAGGRISALSLQRSSGK
;
A
#
# COMPACT_ATOMS: atom_id res chain seq x y z
N HIS A 1 5.73 -0.48 13.24
CA HIS A 1 5.24 0.59 12.35
C HIS A 1 3.81 1.01 12.68
N ILE A 2 2.86 0.08 12.75
CA ILE A 2 1.44 0.33 13.08
C ILE A 2 1.25 0.74 14.56
N GLY A 3 0.61 1.88 14.85
CA GLY A 3 0.22 2.28 16.21
C GLY A 3 -0.04 3.79 16.34
N LYS A 4 -1.13 4.18 17.02
CA LYS A 4 -1.72 5.53 17.03
C LYS A 4 -0.90 6.64 17.72
N ARG A 5 -0.05 6.31 18.71
CA ARG A 5 0.83 7.30 19.40
C ARG A 5 2.30 7.06 19.05
N LYS A 6 2.77 7.65 17.95
CA LYS A 6 4.20 7.64 17.56
C LYS A 6 4.68 9.01 17.15
N ARG A 7 5.97 9.28 17.37
CA ARG A 7 6.66 10.38 16.68
C ARG A 7 6.54 10.12 15.19
N ARG A 8 6.01 11.07 14.44
CA ARG A 8 5.88 11.03 12.98
C ARG A 8 7.28 10.90 12.38
N ARG A 9 7.65 9.69 11.95
CA ARG A 9 8.95 9.42 11.31
C ARG A 9 8.77 8.91 9.88
N TRP A 10 7.61 8.32 9.59
CA TRP A 10 7.28 7.76 8.30
C TRP A 10 6.07 8.45 7.72
N HIS A 11 5.99 8.51 6.38
CA HIS A 11 4.86 9.14 5.69
C HIS A 11 3.51 8.58 6.18
N ILE A 12 3.40 7.25 6.37
CA ILE A 12 2.18 6.61 6.87
C ILE A 12 1.82 6.98 8.33
N ASP A 13 2.77 7.39 9.17
CA ASP A 13 2.48 7.83 10.54
C ASP A 13 1.57 9.07 10.56
N HIS A 14 1.60 9.89 9.50
CA HIS A 14 0.70 11.03 9.35
C HIS A 14 -0.75 10.60 9.14
N LEU A 15 -0.98 9.50 8.42
CA LEU A 15 -2.31 8.94 8.22
C LEU A 15 -2.79 8.24 9.50
N LEU A 16 -1.91 7.44 10.11
CA LEU A 16 -2.26 6.65 11.30
C LEU A 16 -2.45 7.46 12.59
N SER A 17 -2.14 8.76 12.58
CA SER A 17 -2.44 9.64 13.71
C SER A 17 -3.89 10.10 13.77
N GLU A 18 -4.64 9.97 12.68
CA GLU A 18 -6.06 10.32 12.63
C GLU A 18 -6.92 9.17 13.17
N ASP A 19 -7.94 9.49 13.95
CA ASP A 19 -8.74 8.47 14.64
C ASP A 19 -9.61 7.64 13.69
N ASP A 20 -10.03 8.22 12.58
CA ASP A 20 -10.84 7.60 11.53
C ASP A 20 -10.02 6.75 10.55
N VAL A 21 -8.70 6.63 10.74
CA VAL A 21 -7.84 5.81 9.90
C VAL A 21 -7.60 4.45 10.54
N LYS A 22 -7.95 3.39 9.81
CA LYS A 22 -7.73 2.00 10.19
C LYS A 22 -6.88 1.27 9.15
N VAL A 23 -5.92 0.48 9.62
CA VAL A 23 -5.20 -0.48 8.76
C VAL A 23 -6.06 -1.72 8.58
N VAL A 24 -6.58 -1.95 7.38
CA VAL A 24 -7.42 -3.13 7.07
C VAL A 24 -6.56 -4.37 6.79
N GLY A 25 -5.36 -4.16 6.25
CA GLY A 25 -4.39 -5.22 5.96
C GLY A 25 -3.01 -4.66 5.68
N VAL A 26 -2.03 -5.56 5.66
CA VAL A 26 -0.66 -5.29 5.21
C VAL A 26 -0.33 -6.32 4.14
N ILE A 27 0.40 -5.91 3.12
CA ILE A 27 0.92 -6.79 2.08
C ILE A 27 2.41 -6.47 1.99
N ALA A 28 3.23 -7.50 2.16
CA ALA A 28 4.68 -7.40 2.09
C ALA A 28 5.18 -8.43 1.08
N THR A 29 6.23 -8.07 0.36
CA THR A 29 6.93 -8.93 -0.59
C THR A 29 8.41 -8.87 -0.25
N GLU A 30 8.98 -9.99 0.15
CA GLU A 30 10.42 -10.10 0.38
C GLU A 30 11.11 -10.40 -0.95
N THR A 31 12.04 -9.53 -1.33
CA THR A 31 12.72 -9.58 -2.62
C THR A 31 14.04 -8.79 -2.54
N ASP A 32 15.02 -9.18 -3.35
CA ASP A 32 16.27 -8.44 -3.55
C ASP A 32 16.11 -7.29 -4.56
N GLU A 33 14.97 -7.24 -5.26
CA GLU A 33 14.66 -6.22 -6.25
C GLU A 33 13.86 -5.04 -5.64
N ARG A 34 14.11 -3.82 -6.15
CA ARG A 34 13.35 -2.63 -5.75
C ARG A 34 11.99 -2.59 -6.47
N LEU A 35 11.01 -3.35 -5.97
CA LEU A 35 9.70 -3.50 -6.61
C LEU A 35 8.67 -2.40 -6.27
N GLU A 36 8.93 -1.56 -5.26
CA GLU A 36 7.99 -0.54 -4.78
C GLU A 36 7.37 0.30 -5.91
N CYS A 37 8.20 0.93 -6.76
CA CYS A 37 7.72 1.78 -7.83
C CYS A 37 6.96 0.99 -8.90
N LYS A 38 7.43 -0.22 -9.21
CA LYS A 38 6.82 -1.11 -10.22
C LYS A 38 5.41 -1.52 -9.77
N ILE A 39 5.29 -1.96 -8.52
CA ILE A 39 4.02 -2.32 -7.89
C ILE A 39 3.09 -1.11 -7.81
N ASN A 40 3.57 0.05 -7.36
CA ASN A 40 2.77 1.27 -7.28
C ASN A 40 2.18 1.67 -8.64
N GLN A 41 3.00 1.65 -9.69
CA GLN A 41 2.55 1.96 -11.06
C GLN A 41 1.55 0.92 -11.58
N ALA A 42 1.81 -0.38 -11.33
CA ALA A 42 0.89 -1.45 -11.70
C ALA A 42 -0.45 -1.33 -10.98
N LEU A 43 -0.47 -1.03 -9.68
CA LEU A 43 -1.70 -0.78 -8.92
C LEU A 43 -2.47 0.44 -9.47
N LYS A 44 -1.77 1.54 -9.76
CA LYS A 44 -2.39 2.76 -10.35
C LYS A 44 -3.13 2.43 -11.64
N VAL A 45 -2.50 1.68 -12.55
CA VAL A 45 -3.09 1.33 -13.86
C VAL A 45 -4.16 0.26 -13.74
N ARG A 46 -3.84 -0.88 -13.10
CA ARG A 46 -4.71 -2.07 -13.07
C ARG A 46 -5.97 -1.90 -12.21
N MET A 47 -5.93 -0.99 -11.25
CA MET A 47 -7.03 -0.74 -10.33
C MET A 47 -7.63 0.67 -10.48
N GLU A 48 -7.26 1.39 -11.55
CA GLU A 48 -7.75 2.74 -11.84
C GLU A 48 -7.60 3.69 -10.65
N ALA A 49 -6.49 3.53 -9.91
CA ALA A 49 -6.26 4.27 -8.68
C ALA A 49 -5.98 5.74 -8.98
N VAL A 50 -6.53 6.62 -8.15
CA VAL A 50 -6.28 8.06 -8.23
C VAL A 50 -5.23 8.48 -7.22
N ILE A 51 -4.66 9.66 -7.43
CA ILE A 51 -3.64 10.23 -6.55
C ILE A 51 -4.31 11.29 -5.69
N PRO A 52 -4.55 11.01 -4.38
CA PRO A 52 -5.19 11.98 -3.50
C PRO A 52 -4.23 13.09 -3.09
N ILE A 53 -2.94 12.77 -2.94
CA ILE A 53 -1.90 13.71 -2.46
C ILE A 53 -0.63 13.52 -3.31
N PRO A 54 -0.36 14.41 -4.27
CA PRO A 54 0.89 14.41 -5.01
C PRO A 54 2.11 14.56 -4.10
N GLY A 55 3.20 13.85 -4.41
CA GLY A 55 4.46 13.89 -3.67
C GLY A 55 4.49 13.05 -2.39
N PHE A 56 3.36 12.48 -1.95
CA PHE A 56 3.34 11.65 -0.74
C PHE A 56 4.20 10.40 -0.94
N GLY A 57 5.18 10.19 -0.06
CA GLY A 57 6.06 9.02 -0.08
C GLY A 57 6.96 8.89 -1.31
N SER A 58 7.06 9.91 -2.16
CA SER A 58 7.79 9.86 -3.45
C SER A 58 8.93 10.87 -3.56
N SER A 59 9.29 11.57 -2.49
CA SER A 59 10.30 12.63 -2.48
C SER A 59 11.70 12.19 -2.94
N ASP A 60 12.08 10.93 -2.67
CA ASP A 60 13.35 10.32 -3.09
C ASP A 60 13.19 9.33 -4.26
N CYS A 61 12.00 9.27 -4.86
CA CYS A 61 11.66 8.35 -5.93
C CYS A 61 12.28 8.77 -7.27
N ARG A 62 13.28 8.00 -7.73
CA ARG A 62 13.93 8.21 -9.05
C ARG A 62 13.07 7.78 -10.23
N ALA A 63 12.06 6.95 -10.01
CA ALA A 63 11.11 6.52 -11.04
C ALA A 63 10.05 7.59 -11.38
N ARG A 64 10.10 8.75 -10.71
CA ARG A 64 9.18 9.88 -10.91
C ARG A 64 7.71 9.50 -10.70
N CYS A 65 7.44 8.62 -9.74
CA CYS A 65 6.07 8.38 -9.28
C CYS A 65 5.47 9.70 -8.78
N GLU A 66 4.28 10.04 -9.27
CA GLU A 66 3.54 11.22 -8.80
C GLU A 66 3.18 11.13 -7.30
N SER A 67 2.95 9.93 -6.79
CA SER A 67 2.74 9.61 -5.37
C SER A 67 2.93 8.12 -5.13
N HIS A 68 3.33 7.73 -3.91
CA HIS A 68 3.26 6.35 -3.39
C HIS A 68 2.05 6.15 -2.47
N LEU A 69 1.16 7.14 -2.37
CA LEU A 69 -0.18 6.98 -1.82
C LEU A 69 -1.19 6.95 -2.96
N LEU A 70 -1.93 5.85 -3.06
CA LEU A 70 -2.99 5.66 -4.03
C LEU A 70 -4.32 5.59 -3.30
N TYR A 71 -5.34 6.23 -3.88
CA TYR A 71 -6.74 6.07 -3.46
C TYR A 71 -7.45 5.15 -4.45
N LEU A 72 -8.13 4.16 -3.91
CA LEU A 72 -8.92 3.20 -4.68
C LEU A 72 -10.38 3.42 -4.34
N GLU A 73 -11.17 3.80 -5.35
CA GLU A 73 -12.62 3.78 -5.23
C GLU A 73 -13.06 2.31 -5.29
N TRP A 74 -13.38 1.74 -4.12
CA TRP A 74 -13.69 0.33 -3.99
C TRP A 74 -15.19 0.10 -3.74
N PRO A 75 -15.98 -0.22 -4.79
CA PRO A 75 -17.44 -0.13 -4.73
C PRO A 75 -18.12 -1.24 -3.91
N SER A 76 -17.45 -2.37 -3.66
CA SER A 76 -18.08 -3.51 -2.98
C SER A 76 -18.02 -3.45 -1.45
N GLY A 77 -17.17 -2.57 -0.88
CA GLY A 77 -16.86 -2.57 0.56
C GLY A 77 -16.16 -3.86 1.06
N ASP A 78 -15.88 -4.80 0.16
CA ASP A 78 -15.26 -6.09 0.48
C ASP A 78 -13.74 -5.92 0.58
N GLU A 79 -13.27 -5.68 1.81
CA GLU A 79 -11.86 -5.53 2.13
C GLU A 79 -11.04 -6.79 1.80
N ASP A 80 -11.63 -7.99 1.91
CA ASP A 80 -10.92 -9.24 1.64
C ASP A 80 -10.68 -9.41 0.13
N LEU A 81 -11.68 -9.08 -0.69
CA LEU A 81 -11.52 -9.06 -2.15
C LEU A 81 -10.51 -7.99 -2.59
N LEU A 82 -10.53 -6.82 -1.96
CA LEU A 82 -9.54 -5.76 -2.20
C LEU A 82 -8.13 -6.26 -1.92
N LEU A 83 -7.89 -6.83 -0.74
CA LEU A 83 -6.59 -7.36 -0.33
C LEU A 83 -6.11 -8.46 -1.27
N ARG A 84 -7.01 -9.35 -1.73
CA ARG A 84 -6.68 -10.38 -2.73
C ARG A 84 -6.28 -9.79 -4.08
N LYS A 85 -6.96 -8.75 -4.58
CA LYS A 85 -6.59 -8.09 -5.83
C LYS A 85 -5.23 -7.39 -5.73
N VAL A 86 -5.00 -6.65 -4.65
CA VAL A 86 -3.71 -5.98 -4.41
C VAL A 86 -2.59 -7.03 -4.29
N ALA A 87 -2.82 -8.11 -3.54
CA ALA A 87 -1.86 -9.20 -3.43
C ALA A 87 -1.54 -9.83 -4.79
N GLY A 88 -2.54 -10.03 -5.66
CA GLY A 88 -2.35 -10.51 -7.03
C GLY A 88 -1.36 -9.67 -7.83
N VAL A 89 -1.49 -8.34 -7.75
CA VAL A 89 -0.54 -7.42 -8.41
C VAL A 89 0.87 -7.58 -7.83
N HIS A 90 1.02 -7.73 -6.52
CA HIS A 90 2.32 -8.01 -5.91
C HIS A 90 2.94 -9.32 -6.42
N ILE A 91 2.15 -10.40 -6.58
CA ILE A 91 2.63 -11.69 -7.10
C ILE A 91 3.15 -11.55 -8.52
N ASP A 92 2.35 -10.92 -9.38
CA ASP A 92 2.67 -10.74 -10.79
C ASP A 92 3.93 -9.90 -10.96
N GLU A 93 4.04 -8.79 -10.25
CA GLU A 93 5.16 -7.87 -10.39
C GLU A 93 6.46 -8.44 -9.79
N ALA A 94 6.35 -9.31 -8.78
CA ALA A 94 7.48 -10.03 -8.19
C ALA A 94 7.89 -11.30 -8.97
N GLY A 95 7.23 -11.61 -10.08
CA GLY A 95 7.55 -12.78 -10.89
C GLY A 95 7.37 -14.11 -10.14
N GLY A 96 6.42 -14.18 -9.20
CA GLY A 96 6.13 -15.38 -8.42
C GLY A 96 7.10 -15.69 -7.27
N ARG A 97 8.11 -14.85 -7.01
CA ARG A 97 9.00 -14.98 -5.83
C ARG A 97 8.42 -14.22 -4.66
N ILE A 98 7.40 -14.78 -4.02
CA ILE A 98 6.90 -14.30 -2.74
C ILE A 98 7.39 -15.25 -1.66
N SER A 99 8.27 -14.78 -0.79
CA SER A 99 8.72 -15.56 0.37
C SER A 99 7.65 -15.60 1.48
N ALA A 100 6.84 -14.55 1.60
CA ALA A 100 5.67 -14.49 2.48
C ALA A 100 4.72 -13.35 2.12
N LEU A 101 3.40 -13.62 2.10
CA LEU A 101 2.36 -12.59 2.13
C LEU A 101 1.75 -12.55 3.53
N SER A 102 2.06 -11.52 4.32
CA SER A 102 1.49 -11.38 5.67
C SER A 102 0.25 -10.50 5.67
N LEU A 103 -0.93 -11.10 5.49
CA LEU A 103 -2.21 -10.43 5.69
C LEU A 103 -2.52 -10.31 7.19
N GLN A 104 -2.04 -9.24 7.82
CA GLN A 104 -2.42 -8.92 9.19
C GLN A 104 -3.72 -8.11 9.18
N ARG A 105 -4.85 -8.73 9.53
CA ARG A 105 -6.05 -7.98 9.92
C ARG A 105 -5.73 -7.17 11.17
N SER A 106 -6.01 -5.86 11.17
CA SER A 106 -6.14 -5.19 12.46
C SER A 106 -7.46 -5.64 13.09
N SER A 107 -7.35 -6.48 14.12
CA SER A 107 -8.49 -6.70 15.02
C SER A 107 -8.84 -5.33 15.59
N GLY A 108 -10.01 -4.81 15.20
CA GLY A 108 -10.55 -3.60 15.79
C GLY A 108 -10.65 -3.80 17.31
N LYS A 109 -10.14 -2.84 18.07
CA LYS A 109 -10.73 -2.53 19.36
C LYS A 109 -11.82 -1.51 19.14
#